data_AF-A0A968QQM9-F1
#
_entry.id   AF-A0A968QQM9-F1
#
_cell.length_a   1.000
_cell.length_b   1.000
_cell.length_c   1.000
_cell.angle_alpha   90.00
_cell.angle_beta   90.00
_cell.angle_gamma   90.00
#
_symmetry.space_group_name_H-M   'P 1'
#
loop_
_entity.id
_entity.type
_entity.pdbx_description
1 polymer ?
#
loop_
_entity_poly.entity_id
_entity_poly.type
_entity_poly.pdbx_seq_one_letter_code
_entity_poly.pdbx_strand_id
1 'polypeptide(L)'
;MLRHPFDSAAIAPSVKTPMLALIAAEDTTISPLHSELMIGKWGGKVIRKVFDGADHNTIQLAPGYWQNIQMFLDSFSSEKGSSDQ
;
A
#
# COMPACT_ATOMS: atom_id res chain seq x y z
N MET A 1 -21.72 -5.97 9.87
CA MET A 1 -20.53 -6.77 10.26
C MET A 1 -20.38 -7.93 9.28
N LEU A 2 -19.14 -8.24 8.87
CA LEU A 2 -18.85 -9.40 8.03
C LEU A 2 -19.08 -10.69 8.82
N ARG A 3 -19.82 -11.63 8.23
CA ARG A 3 -20.22 -12.90 8.86
C ARG A 3 -19.02 -13.86 9.08
N HIS A 4 -17.93 -13.64 8.35
CA HIS A 4 -16.67 -14.38 8.43
C HIS A 4 -15.51 -13.41 8.26
N PRO A 5 -14.81 -13.01 9.34
CA PRO A 5 -13.62 -12.17 9.21
C PRO A 5 -12.52 -12.98 8.51
N PHE A 6 -11.87 -12.37 7.52
CA PHE A 6 -10.66 -12.93 6.93
C PHE A 6 -9.48 -12.54 7.82
N ASP A 7 -8.68 -13.52 8.23
CA ASP A 7 -7.43 -13.26 8.94
C ASP A 7 -6.32 -12.91 7.95
N SER A 8 -6.39 -11.69 7.40
CA SER A 8 -5.36 -11.18 6.49
C SER A 8 -3.97 -11.15 7.16
N ALA A 9 -3.92 -11.01 8.49
CA ALA A 9 -2.68 -10.97 9.24
C ALA A 9 -1.96 -12.32 9.28
N ALA A 10 -2.70 -13.44 9.28
CA ALA A 10 -2.12 -14.78 9.16
C ALA A 10 -1.52 -15.06 7.78
N ILE A 11 -2.12 -14.48 6.72
CA ILE A 11 -1.67 -14.70 5.34
C ILE A 11 -0.48 -13.81 4.98
N ALA A 12 -0.47 -12.57 5.48
CA ALA A 12 0.50 -11.53 5.15
C ALA A 12 1.98 -11.95 5.09
N PRO A 13 2.52 -12.75 6.05
CA PRO A 13 3.95 -13.12 6.03
C PRO A 13 4.33 -14.02 4.86
N SER A 14 3.34 -14.74 4.30
CA SER A 14 3.54 -15.62 3.14
C SER A 14 3.55 -14.85 1.81
N VAL A 15 2.98 -13.65 1.76
CA VAL A 15 2.89 -12.87 0.52
C VAL A 15 4.24 -12.21 0.23
N LYS A 16 4.87 -12.60 -0.89
CA LYS A 16 6.21 -12.11 -1.27
C LYS A 16 6.19 -10.99 -2.31
N THR A 17 5.03 -10.72 -2.89
CA THR A 17 4.88 -9.64 -3.87
C THR A 17 5.11 -8.28 -3.21
N PRO A 18 5.76 -7.33 -3.90
CA PRO A 18 5.88 -5.97 -3.40
C PRO A 18 4.52 -5.31 -3.16
N MET A 19 4.43 -4.45 -2.15
CA MET A 19 3.22 -3.69 -1.80
C MET A 19 3.55 -2.21 -1.68
N LEU A 20 2.67 -1.36 -2.22
CA LEU A 20 2.59 0.07 -1.92
C LEU A 20 1.47 0.28 -0.89
N ALA A 21 1.81 0.80 0.29
CA ALA A 21 0.86 1.21 1.31
C ALA A 21 0.68 2.74 1.30
N LEU A 22 -0.50 3.20 0.91
CA LEU A 22 -0.91 4.60 0.98
C LEU A 22 -1.76 4.80 2.24
N ILE A 23 -1.36 5.70 3.13
CA ILE A 23 -1.94 5.87 4.46
C ILE A 23 -2.38 7.33 4.64
N ALA A 24 -3.66 7.55 4.96
CA ALA A 24 -4.17 8.86 5.37
C ALA A 24 -3.89 9.06 6.85
N ALA A 25 -3.14 10.11 7.21
CA ALA A 25 -2.70 10.33 8.60
C ALA A 25 -3.88 10.59 9.56
N GLU A 26 -4.98 11.14 9.06
CA GLU A 26 -6.15 11.56 9.83
C GLU A 26 -7.34 10.60 9.68
N ASP A 27 -7.10 9.39 9.15
CA ASP A 27 -8.14 8.38 9.03
C ASP A 27 -8.63 7.94 10.43
N THR A 28 -9.89 8.24 10.73
CA THR A 28 -10.59 7.82 11.96
C THR A 28 -11.54 6.65 11.74
N THR A 29 -11.82 6.30 10.48
CA THR A 29 -12.63 5.13 10.11
C THR A 29 -11.79 3.87 10.20
N ILE A 30 -10.60 3.90 9.62
CA ILE A 30 -9.57 2.86 9.72
C ILE A 30 -8.27 3.53 10.19
N SER A 31 -8.04 3.50 11.50
CA SER A 31 -6.85 4.15 12.09
C SER A 31 -5.55 3.72 11.40
N PRO A 32 -4.59 4.64 11.16
CA PRO A 32 -3.27 4.35 10.59
C PRO A 32 -2.52 3.20 11.26
N LEU A 33 -2.78 2.94 12.55
CA LEU A 33 -2.21 1.82 13.28
C LEU A 33 -2.48 0.47 12.59
N HIS A 34 -3.64 0.29 11.95
CA HIS A 34 -3.94 -0.94 11.21
C HIS A 34 -2.99 -1.12 10.02
N SER A 35 -2.69 -0.04 9.30
CA SER A 35 -1.70 -0.05 8.22
C SER A 35 -0.30 -0.36 8.73
N GLU A 36 0.13 0.23 9.86
CA GLU A 36 1.45 -0.09 10.44
C GLU A 36 1.57 -1.56 10.85
N LEU A 37 0.55 -2.11 11.50
CA LEU A 37 0.50 -3.54 11.87
C LEU A 37 0.55 -4.45 10.65
N MET A 38 -0.13 -4.07 9.57
CA MET A 38 -0.13 -4.80 8.30
C MET A 38 1.25 -4.76 7.64
N ILE A 39 1.86 -3.57 7.54
CA ILE A 39 3.20 -3.37 6.99
C ILE A 39 4.24 -4.22 7.73
N GLY A 40 4.17 -4.26 9.07
CA GLY A 40 5.08 -5.07 9.88
C GLY A 40 4.95 -6.60 9.67
N LYS A 41 3.83 -7.07 9.12
CA LYS A 41 3.58 -8.49 8.85
C LYS A 41 3.76 -8.88 7.38
N TRP A 42 3.86 -7.91 6.46
CA TRP A 42 3.93 -8.21 5.03
C TRP A 42 5.24 -8.93 4.69
N GLY A 43 5.14 -10.06 3.98
CA GLY A 43 6.28 -10.91 3.67
C GLY A 43 7.18 -10.43 2.54
N GLY A 44 6.74 -9.44 1.76
CA GLY A 44 7.43 -8.86 0.61
C GLY A 44 7.94 -7.45 0.88
N LYS A 45 8.57 -6.83 -0.13
CA LYS A 45 9.01 -5.43 -0.03
C LYS A 45 7.80 -4.50 0.15
N VAL A 46 7.88 -3.59 1.11
CA VAL A 46 6.85 -2.56 1.32
C VAL A 46 7.41 -1.18 1.00
N ILE A 47 6.66 -0.41 0.23
CA ILE A 47 6.84 1.04 0.07
C ILE A 47 5.70 1.71 0.81
N ARG A 48 6.03 2.56 1.80
CA ARG A 48 5.06 3.25 2.65
C ARG A 48 5.00 4.73 2.29
N LYS A 49 3.80 5.27 2.06
CA LYS A 49 3.55 6.69 1.89
C LYS A 49 2.41 7.15 2.79
N VAL A 50 2.69 8.13 3.64
CA VAL A 50 1.70 8.80 4.49
C VAL A 50 1.34 10.15 3.87
N PHE A 51 0.05 10.48 3.91
CA PHE A 51 -0.50 11.76 3.47
C PHE A 51 -1.07 12.50 4.69
N ASP A 52 -0.39 13.57 5.08
CA ASP A 52 -0.86 14.49 6.12
C ASP A 52 -2.03 15.33 5.60
N GLY A 53 -2.97 15.72 6.47
CA GLY A 53 -4.17 16.47 6.04
C GLY A 53 -5.22 15.66 5.30
N ALA A 54 -5.03 14.33 5.18
CA ALA A 54 -5.94 13.44 4.50
C ALA A 54 -6.57 12.43 5.46
N ASP A 55 -7.86 12.17 5.26
CA ASP A 55 -8.67 11.18 5.97
C ASP A 55 -9.11 10.04 5.04
N HIS A 56 -9.98 9.17 5.56
CA HIS A 56 -10.54 8.03 4.85
C HIS A 56 -11.15 8.37 3.49
N ASN A 57 -11.80 9.53 3.40
CA ASN A 57 -12.62 9.92 2.26
C ASN A 57 -11.88 10.88 1.32
N THR A 58 -10.68 11.35 1.69
CA THR A 58 -9.96 12.41 0.99
C THR A 58 -8.56 12.02 0.54
N ILE A 59 -8.01 10.88 0.97
CA ILE A 59 -6.65 10.43 0.60
C ILE A 59 -6.39 10.44 -0.91
N GLN A 60 -7.37 10.10 -1.74
CA GLN A 60 -7.28 10.10 -3.20
C GLN A 60 -7.15 11.50 -3.82
N LEU A 61 -7.51 12.54 -3.06
CA LEU A 61 -7.37 13.95 -3.45
C LEU A 61 -6.01 14.53 -3.02
N ALA A 62 -5.28 13.82 -2.16
CA ALA A 62 -4.02 14.31 -1.63
C ALA A 62 -2.98 14.47 -2.75
N PRO A 63 -2.20 15.58 -2.77
CA PRO A 63 -1.14 15.77 -3.74
C PRO A 63 -0.17 14.59 -3.77
N GLY A 64 0.05 14.05 -4.97
CA GLY A 64 0.95 12.92 -5.19
C GLY A 64 0.34 11.54 -4.98
N TYR A 65 -0.95 11.40 -4.64
CA TYR A 65 -1.61 10.09 -4.53
C TYR A 65 -1.40 9.23 -5.79
N TRP A 66 -1.82 9.76 -6.95
CA TRP A 66 -1.67 9.08 -8.24
C TRP A 66 -0.20 8.97 -8.69
N GLN A 67 0.63 9.95 -8.36
CA GLN A 67 2.06 9.92 -8.70
C GLN A 67 2.77 8.74 -8.01
N ASN A 68 2.48 8.48 -6.73
CA ASN A 68 3.07 7.35 -6.01
C ASN A 68 2.61 6.00 -6.58
N ILE A 69 1.37 5.89 -7.02
CA ILE A 69 0.86 4.70 -7.71
C ILE A 69 1.61 4.49 -9.04
N GLN A 70 1.70 5.53 -9.86
CA GLN A 70 2.40 5.46 -11.15
C GLN A 70 3.87 5.05 -10.96
N MET A 71 4.60 5.71 -10.04
CA MET A 71 6.00 5.39 -9.74
C MET A 71 6.19 3.95 -9.27
N PHE A 72 5.25 3.43 -8.48
CA PHE A 72 5.28 2.03 -8.05
C PHE A 72 5.11 1.08 -9.24
N LEU A 73 4.15 1.33 -10.14
CA LEU A 73 3.91 0.49 -11.31
C LEU A 73 5.07 0.57 -12.33
N ASP A 74 5.64 1.75 -12.53
CA ASP A 74 6.79 1.96 -13.43
C ASP A 74 8.02 1.19 -12.95
N SER A 75 8.16 1.00 -11.63
CA SER A 75 9.24 0.21 -11.04
C SER A 75 9.23 -1.27 -11.46
N PHE A 76 8.12 -1.78 -11.98
CA PHE A 76 8.00 -3.14 -12.55
C PHE A 76 8.04 -3.16 -14.08
N SER A 77 7.83 -2.02 -14.74
CA SER A 77 7.77 -1.94 -16.20
C SER A 77 9.16 -1.86 -16.84
N SER A 78 10.19 -1.60 -16.06
CA SER A 78 11.58 -1.45 -16.52
C SER A 78 12.32 -2.78 -16.72
N GLU A 79 11.71 -3.93 -16.43
CA GLU A 79 12.32 -5.26 -16.63
C GLU A 79 12.10 -5.85 -18.04
N LYS A 80 11.40 -5.15 -18.94
CA LYS A 80 11.27 -5.56 -20.36
C LYS A 80 11.91 -4.53 -21.28
N GLY A 81 13.23 -4.64 -21.46
CA GLY A 81 13.98 -3.75 -22.35
C GLY A 81 15.47 -4.04 -22.48
N SER A 82 15.89 -5.31 -22.51
CA SER A 82 17.19 -5.68 -23.07
C SER A 82 17.11 -7.09 -23.67
N SER A 83 16.65 -7.15 -24.91
CA SER A 83 16.92 -8.26 -25.82
C SER A 83 17.09 -7.66 -27.22
N ASP A 84 18.32 -7.77 -27.70
CA ASP A 84 18.80 -7.83 -29.08
C ASP A 84 18.67 -6.58 -29.97
N GLN A 85 19.80 -5.87 -30.06
CA GLN A 85 20.35 -5.45 -31.36
C GLN A 85 21.30 -6.54 -31.87
#